data_AF-A0A916KNB9-F1
#
_entry.id   AF-A0A916KNB9-F1
#
_cell.length_a   1.000
_cell.length_b   1.000
_cell.length_c   1.000
_cell.angle_alpha   90.00
_cell.angle_beta   90.00
_cell.angle_gamma   90.00
#
_symmetry.space_group_name_H-M   'P 1'
#
loop_
_entity.id
_entity.type
_entity.pdbx_description
1 polymer ?
#
loop_
_entity_poly.entity_id
_entity_poly.type
_entity_poly.pdbx_seq_one_letter_code
_entity_poly.pdbx_strand_id
1 'polypeptide(L)'
;MKNLLVVSNLHVYFETPAGLVRANNGLNLHLEEGCNLGIMGESGCGKTVLVYTLLGLQQPGKIITGSILFSGRELVNLPEAELNHIRGRQIALIPQNQSTALNPLLKVGEQIGEVCVNLNRPDIRLEGARKLLSDLGLGDIHSVEHILKSYPHQLSGGMRQRVLTAMALLSEPDLLVADEPTTALDANTRTTTLNILKEASKRTSLLVISHDLPALKTLCPKLGVMYAGRIVEYGDTLSLMSNPLHPYSRLLMKCQQAGDYIDIPLTGFESRDLLGDNEGCSFAPFCPQATGICFKELPPEVCLDNSRVVCHLYTQSGMKLC
;
A
#
# COMPACT_ATOMS: atom_id res chain seq x y z
N MET A 1 19.77 0.20 -12.22
CA MET A 1 19.18 0.24 -10.86
C MET A 1 18.77 -1.18 -10.48
N LYS A 2 18.85 -1.55 -9.20
CA LYS A 2 18.59 -2.93 -8.74
C LYS A 2 17.11 -3.06 -8.36
N ASN A 3 16.47 -4.16 -8.76
CA ASN A 3 15.08 -4.43 -8.39
C ASN A 3 15.00 -4.78 -6.91
N LEU A 4 14.23 -4.01 -6.13
CA LEU A 4 13.98 -4.29 -4.72
C LEU A 4 12.78 -5.21 -4.56
N LEU A 5 11.66 -4.92 -5.22
CA LEU A 5 10.45 -5.74 -5.17
C LEU A 5 9.90 -5.96 -6.58
N VAL A 6 9.67 -7.23 -6.93
CA VAL A 6 9.02 -7.63 -8.18
C VAL A 6 7.88 -8.58 -7.85
N VAL A 7 6.66 -8.16 -8.17
CA VAL A 7 5.46 -9.00 -8.09
C VAL A 7 5.06 -9.34 -9.52
N SER A 8 4.98 -10.64 -9.83
CA SER A 8 4.69 -11.12 -11.18
C SER A 8 3.49 -12.06 -11.17
N ASN A 9 2.48 -11.69 -11.95
CA ASN A 9 1.24 -12.44 -12.17
C ASN A 9 0.66 -13.00 -10.87
N LEU A 10 0.53 -12.15 -9.83
CA LEU A 10 0.09 -12.58 -8.51
C LEU A 10 -1.44 -12.76 -8.48
N HIS A 11 -1.88 -13.96 -8.08
CA HIS A 11 -3.29 -14.29 -7.85
C HIS A 11 -3.49 -14.73 -6.40
N VAL A 12 -4.26 -13.96 -5.63
CA VAL A 12 -4.57 -14.23 -4.22
C VAL A 12 -6.08 -14.29 -4.05
N TYR A 13 -6.60 -15.48 -3.76
CA TYR A 13 -8.03 -15.75 -3.71
C TYR A 13 -8.49 -16.16 -2.32
N PHE A 14 -9.73 -15.82 -1.98
CA PHE A 14 -10.40 -16.19 -0.74
C PHE A 14 -11.64 -17.01 -1.06
N GLU A 15 -11.77 -18.14 -0.39
CA GLU A 15 -13.02 -18.90 -0.39
C GLU A 15 -13.95 -18.30 0.66
N THR A 16 -15.10 -17.79 0.23
CA THR A 16 -16.11 -17.21 1.12
C THR A 16 -17.45 -17.90 0.92
N PRO A 17 -18.40 -17.80 1.87
CA PRO A 17 -19.75 -18.34 1.68
C PRO A 17 -20.49 -17.76 0.45
N ALA A 18 -20.12 -16.55 0.00
CA ALA A 18 -20.69 -15.91 -1.18
C ALA A 18 -20.02 -16.34 -2.50
N GLY A 19 -18.93 -17.09 -2.43
CA GLY A 19 -18.15 -17.54 -3.59
C GLY A 19 -16.66 -17.22 -3.49
N LEU A 20 -15.96 -17.45 -4.60
CA LEU A 20 -14.52 -17.24 -4.72
C LEU A 20 -14.22 -15.76 -4.95
N VAL A 21 -13.57 -15.10 -3.99
CA VAL A 21 -13.16 -13.69 -4.08
C VAL A 21 -11.72 -13.62 -4.58
N ARG A 22 -11.50 -13.04 -5.77
CA ARG A 22 -10.19 -12.87 -6.41
C ARG A 22 -9.50 -11.57 -6.05
N ALA A 23 -9.12 -11.41 -4.78
CA ALA A 23 -8.62 -10.15 -4.22
C ALA A 23 -7.41 -9.55 -4.97
N ASN A 24 -6.45 -10.38 -5.40
CA ASN A 24 -5.45 -10.00 -6.39
C ASN A 24 -5.55 -10.98 -7.56
N ASN A 25 -5.50 -10.48 -8.80
CA ASN A 25 -5.91 -11.28 -9.96
C ASN A 25 -5.06 -10.96 -11.19
N GLY A 26 -3.82 -11.43 -11.21
CA GLY A 26 -2.85 -11.13 -12.26
C GLY A 26 -2.14 -9.80 -11.99
N LEU A 27 -1.84 -9.54 -10.71
CA LEU A 27 -1.20 -8.31 -10.29
C LEU A 27 0.29 -8.31 -10.67
N ASN A 28 0.71 -7.27 -11.37
CA ASN A 28 2.12 -7.01 -11.71
C ASN A 28 2.56 -5.68 -11.09
N LEU A 29 3.59 -5.72 -10.25
CA LEU A 29 4.13 -4.57 -9.55
C LEU A 29 5.65 -4.62 -9.55
N HIS A 30 6.29 -3.47 -9.71
CA HIS A 30 7.73 -3.34 -9.68
C HIS A 30 8.13 -2.11 -8.88
N LEU A 31 9.14 -2.28 -8.03
CA LEU A 31 9.74 -1.22 -7.23
C LEU A 31 11.26 -1.40 -7.22
N GLU A 32 11.95 -0.35 -7.63
CA GLU A 32 13.41 -0.28 -7.59
C GLU A 32 13.91 0.14 -6.21
N GLU A 33 15.12 -0.27 -5.89
CA GLU A 33 15.81 0.14 -4.65
C GLU A 33 16.03 1.65 -4.63
N GLY A 34 15.65 2.29 -3.53
CA GLY A 34 15.73 3.74 -3.34
C GLY A 34 14.62 4.53 -4.04
N CYS A 35 13.63 3.85 -4.64
CA CYS A 35 12.44 4.47 -5.18
C CYS A 35 11.26 4.36 -4.21
N ASN A 36 10.30 5.27 -4.36
CA ASN A 36 9.04 5.24 -3.63
C ASN A 36 7.88 5.04 -4.61
N LEU A 37 6.91 4.23 -4.22
CA LEU A 37 5.75 3.91 -5.04
C LEU A 37 4.47 4.09 -4.24
N GLY A 38 3.56 4.88 -4.81
CA GLY A 38 2.19 4.99 -4.34
C GLY A 38 1.30 3.93 -4.98
N ILE A 39 0.35 3.39 -4.23
CA ILE A 39 -0.76 2.61 -4.76
C ILE A 39 -2.07 3.27 -4.30
N MET A 40 -2.91 3.61 -5.27
CA MET A 40 -4.23 4.16 -5.04
C MET A 40 -5.31 3.26 -5.64
N GLY A 41 -6.52 3.31 -5.10
CA GLY A 41 -7.70 2.64 -5.63
C GLY A 41 -8.82 2.65 -4.61
N GLU A 42 -10.01 2.22 -4.98
CA GLU A 42 -11.15 2.14 -4.06
C GLU A 42 -10.95 1.19 -2.89
N SER A 43 -11.73 1.41 -1.82
CA SER A 43 -11.81 0.45 -0.73
C SER A 43 -12.21 -0.94 -1.26
N GLY A 44 -11.57 -1.99 -0.76
CA GLY A 44 -11.86 -3.37 -1.18
C GLY A 44 -11.23 -3.80 -2.52
N CYS A 45 -10.48 -2.95 -3.25
CA CYS A 45 -9.91 -3.35 -4.54
C CYS A 45 -8.68 -4.29 -4.48
N GLY A 46 -8.23 -4.71 -3.29
CA GLY A 46 -7.12 -5.66 -3.11
C GLY A 46 -5.80 -5.09 -2.59
N LYS A 47 -5.73 -3.80 -2.24
CA LYS A 47 -4.49 -3.13 -1.77
C LYS A 47 -3.94 -3.74 -0.48
N THR A 48 -4.78 -3.86 0.55
CA THR A 48 -4.39 -4.44 1.84
C THR A 48 -4.07 -5.93 1.72
N VAL A 49 -4.73 -6.66 0.81
CA VAL A 49 -4.37 -8.06 0.52
C VAL A 49 -2.98 -8.14 -0.09
N LEU A 50 -2.62 -7.26 -1.02
CA LEU A 50 -1.26 -7.17 -1.55
C LEU A 50 -0.25 -6.96 -0.40
N VAL A 51 -0.49 -5.99 0.48
CA VAL A 51 0.39 -5.70 1.64
C VAL A 51 0.64 -6.93 2.49
N TYR A 52 -0.44 -7.61 2.90
CA TYR A 52 -0.29 -8.81 3.73
C TYR A 52 0.36 -9.95 2.96
N THR A 53 0.10 -10.08 1.66
CA THR A 53 0.72 -11.11 0.83
C THR A 53 2.24 -10.91 0.69
N LEU A 54 2.72 -9.67 0.57
CA LEU A 54 4.15 -9.35 0.58
C LEU A 54 4.85 -9.86 1.85
N LEU A 55 4.12 -9.93 2.95
CA LEU A 55 4.61 -10.41 4.24
C LEU A 55 4.25 -11.88 4.50
N GLY A 56 3.54 -12.57 3.60
CA GLY A 56 3.05 -13.93 3.86
C GLY A 56 1.95 -14.03 4.93
N LEU A 57 1.20 -12.94 5.16
CA LEU A 57 0.17 -12.79 6.20
C LEU A 57 -1.27 -12.80 5.64
N GLN A 58 -1.46 -13.13 4.37
CA GLN A 58 -2.75 -13.03 3.64
C GLN A 58 -3.86 -14.00 4.08
N GLN A 59 -3.68 -14.75 5.16
CA GLN A 59 -4.63 -15.77 5.63
C GLN A 59 -6.02 -15.15 5.95
N PRO A 60 -7.14 -15.82 5.60
CA PRO A 60 -7.27 -17.17 5.04
C PRO A 60 -7.10 -17.26 3.51
N GLY A 61 -6.66 -16.19 2.86
CA GLY A 61 -6.41 -16.15 1.41
C GLY A 61 -5.25 -17.06 0.99
N LYS A 62 -5.34 -17.58 -0.24
CA LYS A 62 -4.34 -18.47 -0.83
C LYS A 62 -3.74 -17.83 -2.07
N ILE A 63 -2.42 -17.92 -2.18
CA ILE A 63 -1.70 -17.60 -3.43
C ILE A 63 -1.94 -18.78 -4.37
N ILE A 64 -2.68 -18.56 -5.44
CA ILE A 64 -3.00 -19.61 -6.44
C ILE A 64 -1.86 -19.73 -7.44
N THR A 65 -1.28 -18.61 -7.86
CA THR A 65 -0.12 -18.54 -8.74
C THR A 65 0.53 -17.15 -8.63
N GLY A 66 1.73 -17.03 -9.19
CA GLY A 66 2.55 -15.82 -9.19
C GLY A 66 3.79 -15.91 -8.32
N SER A 67 4.57 -14.84 -8.34
CA SER A 67 5.87 -14.73 -7.67
C SER A 67 6.01 -13.37 -7.00
N ILE A 68 6.70 -13.35 -5.87
CA ILE A 68 7.07 -12.12 -5.14
C ILE A 68 8.56 -12.21 -4.83
N LEU A 69 9.37 -11.54 -5.64
CA LEU A 69 10.81 -11.43 -5.43
C LEU A 69 11.14 -10.17 -4.64
N PHE A 70 11.79 -10.33 -3.49
CA PHE A 70 12.33 -9.23 -2.70
C PHE A 70 13.85 -9.31 -2.65
N SER A 71 14.55 -8.29 -3.16
CA SER A 71 16.01 -8.27 -3.34
C SER A 71 16.54 -9.51 -4.08
N GLY A 72 15.75 -10.04 -5.03
CA GLY A 72 16.06 -11.26 -5.79
C GLY A 72 15.72 -12.57 -5.08
N ARG A 73 15.20 -12.53 -3.85
CA ARG A 73 14.76 -13.71 -3.09
C ARG A 73 13.26 -13.92 -3.24
N GLU A 74 12.84 -15.13 -3.60
CA GLU A 74 11.42 -15.51 -3.64
C GLU A 74 10.83 -15.58 -2.22
N LEU A 75 9.69 -14.92 -2.04
CA LEU A 75 8.94 -14.88 -0.79
C LEU A 75 7.76 -15.86 -0.80
N VAL A 76 7.20 -16.18 -1.98
CA VAL A 76 6.10 -17.15 -2.09
C VAL A 76 6.60 -18.54 -1.66
N ASN A 77 5.84 -19.19 -0.77
CA ASN A 77 6.20 -20.47 -0.15
C ASN A 77 7.50 -20.48 0.66
N LEU A 78 8.04 -19.30 1.00
CA LEU A 78 9.20 -19.22 1.89
C LEU A 78 8.81 -19.70 3.30
N PRO A 79 9.63 -20.54 3.98
CA PRO A 79 9.31 -21.03 5.31
C PRO A 79 9.10 -19.89 6.32
N GLU A 80 8.19 -20.08 7.28
CA GLU A 80 7.85 -19.08 8.28
C GLU A 80 9.07 -18.55 9.06
N ALA A 81 10.02 -19.43 9.40
CA ALA A 81 11.27 -19.04 10.06
C ALA A 81 12.09 -18.04 9.21
N GLU A 82 12.17 -18.27 7.91
CA GLU A 82 12.87 -17.39 6.96
C GLU A 82 12.11 -16.08 6.73
N LEU A 83 10.78 -16.12 6.65
CA LEU A 83 9.96 -14.91 6.61
C LEU A 83 10.14 -14.06 7.86
N ASN A 84 10.27 -14.68 9.04
CA ASN A 84 10.53 -13.96 10.30
C ASN A 84 11.92 -13.29 10.35
N HIS A 85 12.87 -13.71 9.51
CA HIS A 85 14.12 -12.98 9.34
C HIS A 85 13.98 -11.71 8.49
N ILE A 86 12.95 -11.65 7.64
CA ILE A 86 12.65 -10.53 6.74
C ILE A 86 11.69 -9.53 7.39
N ARG A 87 10.60 -10.03 8.01
CA ARG A 87 9.57 -9.23 8.65
C ARG A 87 10.13 -8.39 9.80
N GLY A 88 9.81 -7.11 9.80
CA GLY A 88 10.24 -6.16 10.82
C GLY A 88 11.74 -5.86 10.83
N ARG A 89 12.53 -6.44 9.92
CA ARG A 89 13.96 -6.13 9.74
C ARG A 89 14.23 -5.53 8.37
N GLN A 90 13.85 -6.23 7.30
CA GLN A 90 14.05 -5.79 5.92
C GLN A 90 12.77 -5.22 5.32
N ILE A 91 11.61 -5.76 5.71
CA ILE A 91 10.29 -5.23 5.34
C ILE A 91 9.53 -4.90 6.62
N ALA A 92 9.21 -3.62 6.82
CA ALA A 92 8.36 -3.18 7.93
C ALA A 92 6.99 -2.69 7.41
N LEU A 93 5.98 -2.78 8.28
CA LEU A 93 4.61 -2.39 7.97
C LEU A 93 4.10 -1.35 8.96
N ILE A 94 3.53 -0.28 8.43
CA ILE A 94 2.60 0.59 9.16
C ILE A 94 1.18 0.18 8.72
N PRO A 95 0.44 -0.58 9.55
CA PRO A 95 -0.85 -1.14 9.16
C PRO A 95 -1.97 -0.10 9.25
N GLN A 96 -3.03 -0.29 8.45
CA GLN A 96 -4.21 0.57 8.44
C GLN A 96 -4.94 0.62 9.79
N ASN A 97 -5.12 -0.53 10.47
CA ASN A 97 -5.88 -0.62 11.73
C ASN A 97 -4.97 -0.55 12.96
N GLN A 98 -4.87 0.65 13.54
CA GLN A 98 -4.06 0.92 14.72
C GLN A 98 -4.52 0.19 15.98
N SER A 99 -5.83 -0.05 16.12
CA SER A 99 -6.42 -0.56 17.36
C SER A 99 -6.09 -2.03 17.59
N THR A 100 -5.83 -2.77 16.52
CA THR A 100 -5.45 -4.19 16.57
C THR A 100 -3.94 -4.41 16.43
N ALA A 101 -3.19 -3.39 15.99
CA ALA A 101 -1.75 -3.51 15.74
C ALA A 101 -0.90 -3.45 17.02
N LEU A 102 -1.36 -2.72 18.05
CA LEU A 102 -0.69 -2.70 19.35
C LEU A 102 -1.35 -3.68 20.31
N ASN A 103 -0.54 -4.46 21.04
CA ASN A 103 -1.04 -5.34 22.09
C ASN A 103 -1.62 -4.51 23.24
N PRO A 104 -2.93 -4.59 23.53
CA PRO A 104 -3.58 -3.72 24.53
C PRO A 104 -3.17 -4.02 25.97
N LEU A 105 -2.52 -5.17 26.22
CA LEU A 105 -2.09 -5.63 27.54
C LEU A 105 -0.64 -5.26 27.87
N LEU A 106 0.13 -4.79 26.89
CA LEU A 106 1.52 -4.39 27.07
C LEU A 106 1.66 -2.88 26.99
N LYS A 107 2.63 -2.33 27.73
CA LYS A 107 2.95 -0.90 27.60
C LYS A 107 3.62 -0.63 26.26
N VAL A 108 3.50 0.62 25.79
CA VAL A 108 4.12 1.05 24.53
C VAL A 108 5.64 0.85 24.55
N GLY A 109 6.31 1.18 25.65
CA GLY A 109 7.75 1.01 25.78
C GLY A 109 8.20 -0.45 25.75
N GLU A 110 7.38 -1.37 26.25
CA GLU A 110 7.66 -2.82 26.20
C GLU A 110 7.61 -3.33 24.76
N GLN A 111 6.56 -2.95 24.01
CA GLN A 111 6.39 -3.32 22.60
C GLN A 111 7.47 -2.73 21.70
N ILE A 112 7.88 -1.48 21.94
CA ILE A 112 9.03 -0.87 21.27
C ILE A 112 10.32 -1.63 21.61
N GLY A 113 10.48 -2.05 22.87
CA GLY A 113 11.62 -2.86 23.31
C GLY A 113 11.72 -4.20 22.56
N GLU A 114 10.59 -4.86 22.29
CA GLU A 114 10.55 -6.10 21.51
C GLU A 114 11.11 -5.91 20.10
N VAL A 115 10.83 -4.78 19.45
CA VAL A 115 11.40 -4.44 18.13
C VAL A 115 12.93 -4.40 18.21
N CYS A 116 13.49 -3.72 19.21
CA CYS A 116 14.94 -3.61 19.40
C CYS A 116 15.61 -4.97 19.65
N VAL A 117 14.98 -5.83 20.46
CA VAL A 117 15.46 -7.19 20.73
C VAL A 117 15.41 -8.02 19.46
N ASN A 118 14.29 -8.00 18.74
CA ASN A 118 14.12 -8.75 17.50
C ASN A 118 15.10 -8.32 16.42
N LEU A 119 15.60 -7.08 16.42
CA LEU A 119 16.60 -6.63 15.46
C LEU A 119 18.02 -7.14 15.75
N ASN A 120 18.26 -7.83 16.88
CA ASN A 120 19.62 -8.10 17.40
C ASN A 120 20.49 -6.82 17.45
N ARG A 121 19.83 -5.67 17.64
CA ARG A 121 20.45 -4.34 17.72
C ARG A 121 20.11 -3.74 19.08
N PRO A 122 20.65 -4.29 20.19
CA PRO A 122 20.42 -3.74 21.53
C PRO A 122 20.93 -2.29 21.63
N ASP A 123 21.83 -1.89 20.73
CA ASP A 123 22.40 -0.55 20.61
C ASP A 123 21.43 0.48 20.02
N ILE A 124 20.34 0.04 19.35
CA ILE A 124 19.16 0.87 19.08
C ILE A 124 18.46 1.01 20.44
N ARG A 125 19.09 1.81 21.30
CA ARG A 125 18.62 2.08 22.66
C ARG A 125 17.21 2.66 22.58
N LEU A 126 16.50 2.58 23.71
CA LEU A 126 15.35 3.43 24.03
C LEU A 126 15.52 4.89 23.56
N GLU A 127 16.76 5.40 23.47
CA GLU A 127 17.08 6.72 22.95
C GLU A 127 16.68 6.95 21.49
N GLY A 128 16.92 5.98 20.60
CA GLY A 128 16.48 6.08 19.20
C GLY A 128 14.95 6.12 19.11
N ALA A 129 14.30 5.28 19.92
CA ALA A 129 12.84 5.29 20.03
C ALA A 129 12.32 6.61 20.59
N ARG A 130 12.95 7.14 21.64
CA ARG A 130 12.58 8.43 22.24
C ARG A 130 12.68 9.55 21.22
N LYS A 131 13.79 9.59 20.49
CA LYS A 131 14.01 10.58 19.44
C LYS A 131 12.93 10.48 18.37
N LEU A 132 12.66 9.29 17.82
CA LEU A 132 11.62 9.12 16.80
C LEU A 132 10.22 9.49 17.31
N LEU A 133 9.87 9.10 18.54
CA LEU A 133 8.59 9.50 19.14
C LEU A 133 8.50 11.03 19.30
N SER A 134 9.60 11.68 19.71
CA SER A 134 9.68 13.14 19.81
C SER A 134 9.57 13.81 18.45
N ASP A 135 10.30 13.32 17.45
CA ASP A 135 10.32 13.85 16.07
C ASP A 135 8.94 13.70 15.40
N LEU A 136 8.15 12.70 15.81
CA LEU A 136 6.74 12.53 15.42
C LEU A 136 5.77 13.42 16.23
N GLY A 137 6.25 14.27 17.13
CA GLY A 137 5.45 15.21 17.91
C GLY A 137 4.69 14.56 19.09
N LEU A 138 5.11 13.38 19.56
CA LEU A 138 4.51 12.79 20.76
C LEU A 138 5.02 13.43 22.05
N GLY A 139 6.13 14.19 21.97
CA GLY A 139 6.71 14.98 23.08
C GLY A 139 5.97 16.28 23.40
N ASP A 140 5.15 16.79 22.47
CA ASP A 140 4.54 18.14 22.57
C ASP A 140 3.32 18.18 23.49
N ILE A 141 2.62 17.05 23.63
CA ILE A 141 1.38 16.92 24.42
C ILE A 141 1.67 16.20 25.75
N HIS A 142 2.56 15.21 25.72
CA HIS A 142 3.00 14.44 26.89
C HIS A 142 4.51 14.26 26.82
N SER A 143 5.17 14.04 27.96
CA SER A 143 6.55 13.60 27.89
C SER A 143 6.64 12.24 27.18
N VAL A 144 7.69 12.01 26.40
CA VAL A 144 7.93 10.72 25.75
C VAL A 144 7.94 9.58 26.79
N GLU A 145 8.44 9.84 27.99
CA GLU A 145 8.41 8.91 29.12
C GLU A 145 6.99 8.53 29.57
N HIS A 146 6.04 9.48 29.51
CA HIS A 146 4.63 9.17 29.76
C HIS A 146 4.08 8.25 28.67
N ILE A 147 4.40 8.51 27.39
CA ILE A 147 3.98 7.66 26.27
C ILE A 147 4.51 6.24 26.42
N LEU A 148 5.80 6.08 26.73
CA LEU A 148 6.41 4.75 26.92
C LEU A 148 5.77 3.95 28.05
N LYS A 149 5.26 4.63 29.10
CA LYS A 149 4.58 3.99 30.24
C LYS A 149 3.09 3.76 30.03
N SER A 150 2.52 4.33 28.98
CA SER A 150 1.10 4.22 28.67
C SER A 150 0.78 2.88 27.98
N TYR A 151 -0.43 2.40 28.20
CA TYR A 151 -1.04 1.33 27.40
C TYR A 151 -1.69 1.91 26.14
N PRO A 152 -1.86 1.12 25.05
CA PRO A 152 -2.46 1.60 23.81
C PRO A 152 -3.83 2.25 24.00
N HIS A 153 -4.68 1.69 24.87
CA HIS A 153 -6.02 2.22 25.14
C HIS A 153 -6.03 3.62 25.78
N GLN A 154 -4.90 4.07 26.34
CA GLN A 154 -4.74 5.42 26.92
C GLN A 154 -4.29 6.46 25.88
N LEU A 155 -3.97 6.04 24.66
CA LEU A 155 -3.53 6.90 23.56
C LEU A 155 -4.68 7.18 22.58
N SER A 156 -4.69 8.38 21.98
CA SER A 156 -5.56 8.69 20.85
C SER A 156 -5.16 7.89 19.60
N GLY A 157 -6.05 7.77 18.60
CA GLY A 157 -5.73 7.10 17.34
C GLY A 157 -4.47 7.67 16.69
N GLY A 158 -4.39 9.00 16.52
CA GLY A 158 -3.21 9.64 15.95
C GLY A 158 -1.93 9.47 16.79
N MET A 159 -2.03 9.25 18.10
CA MET A 159 -0.86 8.88 18.91
C MET A 159 -0.43 7.43 18.68
N ARG A 160 -1.38 6.49 18.59
CA ARG A 160 -1.09 5.08 18.25
C ARG A 160 -0.46 4.96 16.87
N GLN A 161 -0.97 5.68 15.89
CA GLN A 161 -0.41 5.73 14.54
C GLN A 161 1.06 6.15 14.56
N ARG A 162 1.39 7.21 15.31
CA ARG A 162 2.77 7.68 15.42
C ARG A 162 3.67 6.70 16.17
N VAL A 163 3.16 6.02 17.20
CA VAL A 163 3.90 4.93 17.86
C VAL A 163 4.22 3.81 16.86
N LEU A 164 3.25 3.38 16.05
CA LEU A 164 3.46 2.35 15.02
C LEU A 164 4.45 2.81 13.94
N THR A 165 4.36 4.06 13.49
CA THR A 165 5.34 4.66 12.57
C THR A 165 6.74 4.64 13.18
N ALA A 166 6.90 5.01 14.46
CA ALA A 166 8.19 4.96 15.14
C ALA A 166 8.72 3.52 15.20
N MET A 167 7.88 2.56 15.58
CA MET A 167 8.25 1.13 15.63
C MET A 167 8.73 0.61 14.27
N ALA A 168 8.04 0.96 13.19
CA ALA A 168 8.44 0.55 11.85
C ALA A 168 9.77 1.20 11.43
N LEU A 169 9.94 2.50 11.69
CA LEU A 169 11.16 3.25 11.32
C LEU A 169 12.39 2.85 12.16
N LEU A 170 12.19 2.41 13.39
CA LEU A 170 13.27 1.90 14.25
C LEU A 170 14.03 0.72 13.64
N SER A 171 13.37 -0.04 12.77
CA SER A 171 14.00 -1.18 12.10
C SER A 171 14.95 -0.80 10.97
N GLU A 172 14.95 0.46 10.53
CA GLU A 172 15.70 0.93 9.35
C GLU A 172 15.55 -0.05 8.16
N PRO A 173 14.32 -0.38 7.73
CA PRO A 173 14.10 -1.46 6.78
C PRO A 173 14.53 -1.05 5.37
N ASP A 174 14.81 -2.04 4.53
CA ASP A 174 15.05 -1.82 3.09
C ASP A 174 13.76 -1.36 2.38
N LEU A 175 12.61 -1.88 2.82
CA LEU A 175 11.26 -1.54 2.35
C LEU A 175 10.32 -1.23 3.53
N LEU A 176 9.72 -0.05 3.51
CA LEU A 176 8.63 0.32 4.40
C LEU A 176 7.31 0.32 3.62
N VAL A 177 6.40 -0.57 4.01
CA VAL A 177 5.03 -0.60 3.49
C VAL A 177 4.14 0.20 4.43
N ALA A 178 3.45 1.21 3.92
CA ALA A 178 2.60 2.08 4.71
C ALA A 178 1.17 2.05 4.16
N ASP A 179 0.25 1.41 4.87
CA ASP A 179 -1.16 1.33 4.50
C ASP A 179 -1.94 2.42 5.24
N GLU A 180 -2.34 3.47 4.51
CA GLU A 180 -3.10 4.61 5.00
C GLU A 180 -2.43 5.32 6.21
N PRO A 181 -1.15 5.75 6.08
CA PRO A 181 -0.34 6.17 7.23
C PRO A 181 -0.80 7.45 7.92
N THR A 182 -1.72 8.21 7.32
CA THR A 182 -2.12 9.56 7.74
C THR A 182 -3.60 9.72 8.06
N THR A 183 -4.42 8.68 7.92
CA THR A 183 -5.90 8.77 7.97
C THR A 183 -6.43 9.20 9.34
N ALA A 184 -5.76 8.80 10.43
CA ALA A 184 -6.18 9.17 11.80
C ALA A 184 -5.49 10.43 12.35
N LEU A 185 -4.84 11.22 11.49
CA LEU A 185 -4.05 12.39 11.89
C LEU A 185 -4.75 13.69 11.51
N ASP A 186 -4.69 14.67 12.42
CA ASP A 186 -5.01 16.06 12.14
C ASP A 186 -4.02 16.67 11.13
N ALA A 187 -4.35 17.83 10.55
CA ALA A 187 -3.58 18.44 9.48
C ALA A 187 -2.11 18.73 9.85
N ASN A 188 -1.83 19.13 11.10
CA ASN A 188 -0.48 19.43 11.52
C ASN A 188 0.33 18.14 11.71
N THR A 189 -0.20 17.20 12.48
CA THR A 189 0.45 15.91 12.74
C THR A 189 0.65 15.09 11.46
N ARG A 190 -0.27 15.21 10.49
CA ARG A 190 -0.13 14.64 9.15
C ARG A 190 1.12 15.17 8.45
N THR A 191 1.30 16.48 8.42
CA THR A 191 2.45 17.13 7.77
C THR A 191 3.76 16.68 8.42
N THR A 192 3.81 16.65 9.76
CA THR A 192 4.96 16.14 10.51
C THR A 192 5.28 14.68 10.12
N THR A 193 4.27 13.82 10.10
CA THR A 193 4.45 12.40 9.75
C THR A 193 4.94 12.22 8.32
N LEU A 194 4.38 12.96 7.35
CA LEU A 194 4.83 12.93 5.96
C LEU A 194 6.28 13.39 5.82
N ASN A 195 6.70 14.42 6.55
CA ASN A 195 8.10 14.88 6.54
C ASN A 195 9.05 13.80 7.09
N ILE A 196 8.67 13.13 8.17
CA ILE A 196 9.46 12.02 8.74
C ILE A 196 9.57 10.86 7.75
N LEU A 197 8.47 10.45 7.11
CA LEU A 197 8.49 9.40 6.08
C LEU A 197 9.34 9.82 4.87
N LYS A 198 9.27 11.09 4.46
CA LYS A 198 10.09 11.63 3.37
C LYS A 198 11.59 11.59 3.71
N GLU A 199 11.95 11.96 4.94
CA GLU A 199 13.34 11.86 5.39
C GLU A 199 13.82 10.40 5.48
N ALA A 200 12.98 9.49 5.99
CA ALA A 200 13.27 8.06 5.99
C ALA A 200 13.47 7.50 4.57
N SER A 201 12.72 8.03 3.60
CA SER A 201 12.79 7.57 2.21
C SER A 201 14.14 7.79 1.51
N LYS A 202 15.04 8.58 2.12
CA LYS A 202 16.42 8.75 1.63
C LYS A 202 17.26 7.48 1.81
N ARG A 203 16.84 6.56 2.67
CA ARG A 203 17.54 5.31 3.00
C ARG A 203 16.67 4.06 2.86
N THR A 204 15.36 4.23 2.91
CA THR A 204 14.37 3.15 2.85
C THR A 204 13.47 3.36 1.64
N SER A 205 13.19 2.31 0.88
CA SER A 205 12.22 2.41 -0.21
C SER A 205 10.80 2.39 0.36
N LEU A 206 9.90 3.22 -0.16
CA LEU A 206 8.52 3.28 0.35
C LEU A 206 7.53 2.61 -0.62
N LEU A 207 6.64 1.79 -0.08
CA LEU A 207 5.39 1.39 -0.74
C LEU A 207 4.21 1.97 0.05
N VAL A 208 3.61 3.03 -0.46
CA VAL A 208 2.56 3.77 0.23
C VAL A 208 1.21 3.48 -0.40
N ILE A 209 0.29 2.92 0.38
CA ILE A 209 -1.12 2.81 0.00
C ILE A 209 -1.87 3.96 0.65
N SER A 210 -2.55 4.75 -0.18
CA SER A 210 -3.33 5.87 0.31
C SER A 210 -4.37 6.31 -0.72
N HIS A 211 -5.44 6.92 -0.25
CA HIS A 211 -6.36 7.71 -1.06
C HIS A 211 -6.04 9.22 -1.01
N ASP A 212 -5.12 9.66 -0.15
CA ASP A 212 -4.68 11.05 -0.03
C ASP A 212 -3.66 11.39 -1.13
N LEU A 213 -4.14 11.99 -2.22
CA LEU A 213 -3.32 12.42 -3.35
C LEU A 213 -2.20 13.40 -2.95
N PRO A 214 -2.43 14.44 -2.13
CA PRO A 214 -1.35 15.28 -1.58
C PRO A 214 -0.24 14.48 -0.89
N ALA A 215 -0.58 13.48 -0.07
CA ALA A 215 0.40 12.61 0.58
C ALA A 215 1.20 11.79 -0.44
N LEU A 216 0.53 11.15 -1.39
CA LEU A 216 1.18 10.37 -2.45
C LEU A 216 2.10 11.24 -3.31
N LYS A 217 1.66 12.44 -3.70
CA LYS A 217 2.47 13.41 -4.45
C LYS A 217 3.73 13.84 -3.68
N THR A 218 3.65 13.90 -2.36
CA THR A 218 4.77 14.30 -1.49
C THR A 218 5.81 13.18 -1.33
N LEU A 219 5.35 11.93 -1.23
CA LEU A 219 6.20 10.79 -0.89
C LEU A 219 6.66 9.99 -2.12
N CYS A 220 5.82 9.89 -3.15
CA CYS A 220 5.96 8.88 -4.20
C CYS A 220 6.11 9.54 -5.58
N PRO A 221 7.27 9.42 -6.25
CA PRO A 221 7.45 9.86 -7.62
C PRO A 221 6.72 8.97 -8.63
N LYS A 222 6.48 7.70 -8.30
CA LYS A 222 5.68 6.76 -9.10
C LYS A 222 4.35 6.45 -8.41
N LEU A 223 3.32 6.22 -9.21
CA LEU A 223 1.98 5.89 -8.75
C LEU A 223 1.40 4.74 -9.58
N GLY A 224 0.83 3.74 -8.91
CA GLY A 224 -0.03 2.71 -9.50
C GLY A 224 -1.48 2.89 -9.08
N VAL A 225 -2.41 2.76 -10.02
CA VAL A 225 -3.85 2.73 -9.76
C VAL A 225 -4.34 1.28 -9.83
N MET A 226 -4.96 0.82 -8.74
CA MET A 226 -5.48 -0.53 -8.58
C MET A 226 -7.00 -0.56 -8.72
N TYR A 227 -7.50 -1.47 -9.55
CA TYR A 227 -8.92 -1.80 -9.66
C TYR A 227 -9.10 -3.32 -9.75
N ALA A 228 -10.07 -3.87 -9.03
CA ALA A 228 -10.41 -5.30 -9.02
C ALA A 228 -9.18 -6.25 -8.96
N GLY A 229 -8.24 -5.96 -8.06
CA GLY A 229 -7.07 -6.78 -7.84
C GLY A 229 -5.96 -6.67 -8.90
N ARG A 230 -6.03 -5.69 -9.81
CA ARG A 230 -5.04 -5.43 -10.88
C ARG A 230 -4.55 -3.99 -10.85
N ILE A 231 -3.28 -3.77 -11.20
CA ILE A 231 -2.78 -2.42 -11.50
C ILE A 231 -3.22 -2.06 -12.92
N VAL A 232 -4.20 -1.17 -13.04
CA VAL A 232 -4.78 -0.75 -14.33
C VAL A 232 -4.00 0.38 -14.99
N GLU A 233 -3.24 1.14 -14.20
CA GLU A 233 -2.37 2.21 -14.68
C GLU A 233 -1.19 2.37 -13.74
N TYR A 234 -0.02 2.70 -14.27
CA TYR A 234 1.21 2.92 -13.52
C TYR A 234 2.06 3.97 -14.24
N GLY A 235 2.67 4.91 -13.53
CA GLY A 235 3.54 5.91 -14.16
C GLY A 235 4.06 6.95 -13.19
N ASP A 236 4.60 8.04 -13.72
CA ASP A 236 4.99 9.21 -12.92
C ASP A 236 3.76 9.81 -12.22
N THR A 237 3.85 10.05 -10.91
CA THR A 237 2.72 10.52 -10.10
C THR A 237 2.12 11.81 -10.67
N LEU A 238 2.95 12.77 -11.06
CA LEU A 238 2.47 14.04 -11.62
C LEU A 238 1.77 13.86 -12.97
N SER A 239 2.30 12.99 -13.83
CA SER A 239 1.71 12.69 -15.14
C SER A 239 0.38 11.96 -15.00
N LEU A 240 0.31 10.96 -14.11
CA LEU A 240 -0.92 10.20 -13.86
C LEU A 240 -2.02 11.09 -13.25
N MET A 241 -1.66 11.99 -12.35
CA MET A 241 -2.62 12.94 -11.75
C MET A 241 -3.13 14.00 -12.74
N SER A 242 -2.30 14.43 -13.70
CA SER A 242 -2.66 15.49 -14.65
C SER A 242 -3.29 14.96 -15.94
N ASN A 243 -2.84 13.80 -16.42
CA ASN A 243 -3.31 13.16 -17.64
C ASN A 243 -3.50 11.65 -17.45
N PRO A 244 -4.47 11.23 -16.61
CA PRO A 244 -4.75 9.80 -16.41
C PRO A 244 -5.26 9.16 -17.71
N LEU A 245 -4.68 8.01 -18.04
CA LEU A 245 -4.96 7.27 -19.27
C LEU A 245 -6.19 6.37 -19.12
N HIS A 246 -6.21 5.52 -18.09
CA HIS A 246 -7.29 4.55 -17.92
C HIS A 246 -8.61 5.27 -17.57
N PRO A 247 -9.76 4.88 -18.17
CA PRO A 247 -11.06 5.49 -17.85
C PRO A 247 -11.38 5.50 -16.34
N TYR A 248 -11.03 4.43 -15.64
CA TYR A 248 -11.09 4.36 -14.17
C TYR A 248 -10.25 5.44 -13.47
N SER A 249 -8.97 5.57 -13.81
CA SER A 249 -8.07 6.58 -13.23
C SER A 249 -8.59 8.00 -13.46
N ARG A 250 -9.17 8.27 -14.65
CA ARG A 250 -9.79 9.58 -14.95
C ARG A 250 -10.95 9.88 -14.00
N LEU A 251 -11.81 8.90 -13.76
CA LEU A 251 -12.94 9.05 -12.84
C LEU A 251 -12.45 9.24 -11.40
N LEU A 252 -11.51 8.42 -10.96
CA LEU A 252 -10.92 8.49 -9.63
C LEU A 252 -10.29 9.87 -9.35
N MET A 253 -9.51 10.41 -10.31
CA MET A 253 -8.89 11.74 -10.18
C MET A 253 -9.93 12.86 -10.16
N LYS A 254 -11.01 12.75 -10.96
CA LYS A 254 -12.11 13.72 -10.95
C LYS A 254 -12.82 13.77 -9.60
N CYS A 255 -13.11 12.62 -9.00
CA CYS A 255 -13.72 12.55 -7.66
C CYS A 255 -12.83 13.22 -6.61
N GLN A 256 -11.53 12.92 -6.59
CA GLN A 256 -10.62 13.48 -5.60
C GLN A 256 -10.47 15.01 -5.72
N GLN A 257 -10.49 15.56 -6.94
CA GLN A 257 -10.36 17.00 -7.17
C GLN A 257 -11.61 17.78 -6.81
N ALA A 258 -12.79 17.19 -6.93
CA ALA A 258 -14.05 17.84 -6.62
C ALA A 258 -14.21 18.13 -5.11
N GLY A 259 -13.41 17.50 -4.23
CA GLY A 259 -13.62 17.54 -2.78
C GLY A 259 -14.88 16.81 -2.32
N ASP A 260 -15.79 16.58 -3.26
CA ASP A 260 -16.92 15.71 -3.19
C ASP A 260 -16.42 14.26 -3.31
N TYR A 261 -16.75 13.44 -2.31
CA TYR A 261 -17.18 12.08 -2.60
C TYR A 261 -18.40 12.22 -3.51
N ILE A 262 -18.20 12.53 -4.79
CA ILE A 262 -19.25 12.35 -5.78
C ILE A 262 -19.54 10.87 -5.65
N ASP A 263 -20.75 10.58 -5.16
CA ASP A 263 -21.46 9.33 -5.40
C ASP A 263 -21.56 9.14 -6.92
N ILE A 264 -20.41 8.90 -7.57
CA ILE A 264 -20.41 7.89 -8.61
C ILE A 264 -20.93 6.68 -7.86
N PRO A 265 -21.94 5.96 -8.37
CA PRO A 265 -22.36 4.69 -7.80
C PRO A 265 -21.25 3.64 -8.00
N LEU A 266 -20.07 3.88 -7.41
CA LEU A 266 -19.12 2.87 -6.97
C LEU A 266 -19.73 2.10 -5.77
N THR A 267 -20.80 2.63 -5.18
CA THR A 267 -21.73 1.99 -4.25
C THR A 267 -22.73 1.02 -4.93
N GLY A 268 -22.52 0.68 -6.20
CA GLY A 268 -23.23 -0.39 -6.87
C GLY A 268 -22.75 -1.77 -6.42
N PHE A 269 -23.09 -2.17 -5.20
CA PHE A 269 -23.18 -3.54 -4.70
C PHE A 269 -22.13 -4.54 -5.20
N GLU A 270 -21.17 -4.80 -4.32
CA GLU A 270 -20.16 -5.85 -4.43
C GLU A 270 -19.28 -5.64 -5.65
N SER A 271 -17.96 -5.63 -5.46
CA SER A 271 -17.02 -5.80 -6.56
C SER A 271 -17.31 -7.15 -7.24
N ARG A 272 -18.30 -7.19 -8.13
CA ARG A 272 -18.74 -8.40 -8.85
C ARG A 272 -17.57 -8.98 -9.64
N ASP A 273 -16.54 -8.21 -9.95
CA ASP A 273 -15.32 -8.73 -10.56
C ASP A 273 -14.44 -9.56 -9.63
N LEU A 274 -14.44 -9.30 -8.33
CA LEU A 274 -13.72 -10.20 -7.41
C LEU A 274 -14.42 -11.57 -7.39
N LEU A 275 -15.75 -11.59 -7.50
CA LEU A 275 -16.57 -12.80 -7.55
C LEU A 275 -16.82 -13.35 -8.98
N GLY A 276 -16.47 -12.60 -10.04
CA GLY A 276 -16.89 -12.83 -11.43
C GLY A 276 -16.14 -13.96 -12.11
N ASP A 277 -16.07 -14.06 -13.45
CA ASP A 277 -15.41 -15.21 -14.11
C ASP A 277 -14.01 -14.92 -14.65
N ASN A 278 -13.47 -13.72 -14.40
CA ASN A 278 -12.18 -13.24 -14.91
C ASN A 278 -12.13 -13.07 -16.45
N GLU A 279 -13.29 -12.92 -17.08
CA GLU A 279 -13.40 -12.63 -18.51
C GLU A 279 -13.47 -11.11 -18.75
N GLY A 280 -12.74 -10.62 -19.76
CA GLY A 280 -12.80 -9.21 -20.13
C GLY A 280 -12.12 -8.23 -19.16
N CYS A 281 -12.23 -6.95 -19.48
CA CYS A 281 -11.87 -5.87 -18.57
C CYS A 281 -12.90 -5.77 -17.44
N SER A 282 -12.45 -5.94 -16.19
CA SER A 282 -13.27 -5.76 -14.99
C SER A 282 -14.03 -4.42 -14.97
N PHE A 283 -13.41 -3.34 -15.43
CA PHE A 283 -14.07 -2.04 -15.44
C PHE A 283 -15.09 -1.85 -16.60
N ALA A 284 -15.23 -2.80 -17.53
CA ALA A 284 -16.10 -2.66 -18.71
C ALA A 284 -17.57 -2.32 -18.39
N PRO A 285 -18.24 -2.91 -17.38
CA PRO A 285 -19.63 -2.59 -17.06
C PRO A 285 -19.87 -1.13 -16.66
N PHE A 286 -18.84 -0.45 -16.15
CA PHE A 286 -18.90 0.95 -15.68
C PHE A 286 -18.17 1.92 -16.60
N CYS A 287 -17.42 1.42 -17.58
CA CYS A 287 -16.57 2.23 -18.43
C CYS A 287 -17.40 2.94 -19.51
N PRO A 288 -17.41 4.28 -19.56
CA PRO A 288 -18.15 5.04 -20.59
C PRO A 288 -17.54 4.87 -22.00
N GLN A 289 -16.36 4.24 -22.09
CA GLN A 289 -15.63 3.98 -23.33
C GLN A 289 -15.50 2.48 -23.61
N ALA A 290 -16.32 1.64 -22.97
CA ALA A 290 -16.32 0.20 -23.20
C ALA A 290 -16.73 -0.11 -24.64
N THR A 291 -16.04 -1.07 -25.24
CA THR A 291 -16.40 -1.64 -26.56
C THR A 291 -16.63 -3.15 -26.41
N GLY A 292 -17.12 -3.80 -27.46
CA GLY A 292 -17.46 -5.23 -27.40
C GLY A 292 -16.29 -6.15 -27.01
N ILE A 293 -15.05 -5.78 -27.33
CA ILE A 293 -13.85 -6.55 -26.94
C ILE A 293 -13.60 -6.49 -25.42
N CYS A 294 -13.98 -5.39 -24.76
CA CYS A 294 -13.78 -5.20 -23.33
C CYS A 294 -14.56 -6.22 -22.49
N PHE A 295 -15.66 -6.79 -23.01
CA PHE A 295 -16.45 -7.79 -22.29
C PHE A 295 -16.01 -9.24 -22.58
N LYS A 296 -15.05 -9.43 -23.49
CA LYS A 296 -14.66 -10.77 -23.98
C LYS A 296 -13.19 -11.10 -23.73
N GLU A 297 -12.31 -10.10 -23.79
CA GLU A 297 -10.87 -10.30 -23.70
C GLU A 297 -10.25 -9.43 -22.63
N LEU A 298 -9.29 -10.00 -21.89
CA LEU A 298 -8.49 -9.24 -20.94
C LEU A 298 -7.75 -8.10 -21.68
N PRO A 299 -7.79 -6.87 -21.17
CA PRO A 299 -7.06 -5.75 -21.76
C PRO A 299 -5.55 -6.02 -21.78
N PRO A 300 -4.85 -5.68 -22.88
CA PRO A 300 -3.40 -5.79 -22.93
C PRO A 300 -2.75 -4.73 -22.03
N GLU A 301 -1.55 -5.05 -21.55
CA GLU A 301 -0.66 -4.08 -20.93
C GLU A 301 0.09 -3.30 -22.03
N VAL A 302 -0.06 -1.98 -22.04
CA VAL A 302 0.53 -1.09 -23.04
C VAL A 302 1.45 -0.10 -22.33
N CYS A 303 2.69 0.02 -22.79
CA CYS A 303 3.66 0.99 -22.29
C CYS A 303 3.69 2.19 -23.24
N LEU A 304 3.46 3.39 -22.70
CA LEU A 304 3.47 4.66 -23.41
C LEU A 304 4.45 5.59 -22.70
N ASP A 305 5.58 5.90 -23.33
CA ASP A 305 6.66 6.71 -22.78
C ASP A 305 7.04 6.28 -21.34
N ASN A 306 6.56 7.01 -20.32
CA ASN A 306 6.81 6.79 -18.90
C ASN A 306 5.65 6.18 -18.12
N SER A 307 4.58 5.79 -18.81
CA SER A 307 3.36 5.26 -18.23
C SER A 307 3.03 3.90 -18.82
N ARG A 308 2.27 3.13 -18.05
CA ARG A 308 1.79 1.81 -18.39
C ARG A 308 0.31 1.78 -18.11
N VAL A 309 -0.48 1.32 -19.07
CA VAL A 309 -1.93 1.27 -18.97
C VAL A 309 -2.44 -0.10 -19.44
N VAL A 310 -3.38 -0.67 -18.70
CA VAL A 310 -4.00 -1.95 -19.01
C VAL A 310 -5.38 -1.68 -19.59
N CYS A 311 -5.45 -1.38 -20.90
CA CYS A 311 -6.70 -0.96 -21.54
C CYS A 311 -6.70 -1.17 -23.06
N HIS A 312 -7.82 -1.68 -23.60
CA HIS A 312 -8.02 -1.89 -25.04
C HIS A 312 -8.03 -0.62 -25.90
N LEU A 313 -8.22 0.55 -25.29
CA LEU A 313 -8.20 1.85 -25.96
C LEU A 313 -6.80 2.23 -26.47
N TYR A 314 -5.76 1.57 -26.00
CA TYR A 314 -4.37 1.91 -26.32
C TYR A 314 -3.69 0.78 -27.11
N THR A 315 -2.69 1.17 -27.89
CA THR A 315 -1.70 0.31 -28.54
C THR A 315 -0.31 0.86 -28.27
N GLN A 316 0.74 0.11 -28.62
CA GLN A 316 2.11 0.63 -28.55
C GLN A 316 2.33 1.89 -29.41
N SER A 317 1.47 2.13 -30.41
CA SER A 317 1.47 3.34 -31.24
C SER A 317 0.66 4.51 -30.66
N GLY A 318 0.12 4.37 -29.44
CA GLY A 318 -0.73 5.37 -28.78
C GLY A 318 -2.21 4.98 -28.73
N MET A 319 -3.05 5.96 -28.44
CA MET A 319 -4.51 5.78 -28.34
C MET A 319 -5.10 5.40 -29.69
N LYS A 320 -5.93 4.35 -29.72
CA LYS A 320 -6.74 4.03 -30.90
C LYS A 320 -7.74 5.16 -31.09
N LEU A 321 -7.60 5.92 -32.17
CA LEU A 321 -8.67 6.78 -32.65
C LEU A 321 -9.81 5.85 -33.08
N CYS A 322 -10.88 5.84 -32.30
CA CYS A 322 -12.15 5.24 -32.71
C CYS A 322 -12.94 6.23 -33.55
#